data_AF-A0A9P9YLC7-F1
#
_entry.id   AF-A0A9P9YLC7-F1
#
_cell.length_a   1.000
_cell.length_b   1.000
_cell.length_c   1.000
_cell.angle_alpha   90.00
_cell.angle_beta   90.00
_cell.angle_gamma   90.00
#
_symmetry.space_group_name_H-M   'P 1'
#
loop_
_entity.id
_entity.type
_entity.pdbx_description
1 polymer ?
#
loop_
_entity_poly.entity_id
_entity_poly.type
_entity_poly.pdbx_seq_one_letter_code
_entity_poly.pdbx_strand_id
1 'polypeptide(L)'
;MQKIRDAVRPDYKQFVLRCKPDGDLGDFTTVSFDTLRSTLLSYLSKECLLNHEIVTVCRYFSAEQAMPPSCDRNRVRAAAQLELKRALWNGVEQLNDHLSHINPACRPYISESQVRSTLRGCRLPFSLELVEDILMVLQRNGQNEIEVRDFLAFFNMRSDQVPDIAPLNIAFELCPKLPFLHKGRLVDFTWFLDYLGLEEELKRANS
;
A
#
# COMPACT_ATOMS: atom_id res chain seq x y z
N MET A 1 8.24 18.42 -2.32
CA MET A 1 7.39 19.39 -1.58
C MET A 1 8.02 20.77 -1.43
N GLN A 2 9.28 20.91 -0.99
CA GLN A 2 9.94 22.22 -0.83
C GLN A 2 9.88 23.11 -2.09
N LYS A 3 10.15 22.54 -3.28
CA LYS A 3 10.02 23.25 -4.57
C LYS A 3 8.65 23.93 -4.75
N ILE A 4 7.58 23.21 -4.45
CA ILE A 4 6.19 23.70 -4.58
C ILE A 4 5.95 24.82 -3.57
N ARG A 5 6.37 24.60 -2.33
CA ARG A 5 6.22 25.58 -1.25
C ARG A 5 6.90 26.90 -1.60
N ASP A 6 8.15 26.86 -2.07
CA ASP A 6 8.91 28.08 -2.40
C ASP A 6 8.36 28.83 -3.61
N ALA A 7 7.84 28.12 -4.62
CA ALA A 7 7.24 28.74 -5.80
C ALA A 7 5.85 29.36 -5.51
N VAL A 8 5.07 28.73 -4.64
CA VAL A 8 3.70 29.19 -4.29
C VAL A 8 3.73 30.29 -3.23
N ARG A 9 4.71 30.27 -2.33
CA ARG A 9 4.82 31.20 -1.17
C ARG A 9 4.57 32.68 -1.51
N PRO A 10 5.14 33.28 -2.57
CA PRO A 10 4.95 34.71 -2.85
C PRO A 10 3.50 35.11 -3.12
N ASP A 11 2.71 34.20 -3.71
CA ASP A 11 1.35 34.47 -4.19
C ASP A 11 0.35 33.42 -3.66
N TYR A 12 0.57 32.95 -2.43
CA TYR A 12 -0.17 31.81 -1.86
C TYR A 12 -1.70 31.97 -1.94
N LYS A 13 -2.23 33.16 -1.59
CA LYS A 13 -3.68 33.42 -1.67
C LYS A 13 -4.22 33.30 -3.10
N GLN A 14 -3.45 33.74 -4.09
CA GLN A 14 -3.83 33.61 -5.51
C GLN A 14 -3.77 32.15 -5.97
N PHE A 15 -2.79 31.39 -5.49
CA PHE A 15 -2.72 29.95 -5.75
C PHE A 15 -3.96 29.23 -5.22
N VAL A 16 -4.37 29.52 -3.97
CA VAL A 16 -5.57 28.95 -3.36
C VAL A 16 -6.82 29.29 -4.19
N LEU A 17 -7.00 30.56 -4.57
CA LEU A 17 -8.14 31.01 -5.36
C LEU A 17 -8.18 30.40 -6.77
N ARG A 18 -7.03 30.14 -7.40
CA ARG A 18 -6.98 29.42 -8.69
C ARG A 18 -7.42 27.98 -8.58
N CYS A 19 -7.10 27.32 -7.47
CA CYS A 19 -7.53 25.95 -7.21
C CYS A 19 -8.99 25.87 -6.74
N LYS A 20 -9.47 26.86 -5.98
CA LYS A 20 -10.82 26.94 -5.44
C LYS A 20 -11.35 28.39 -5.52
N PRO A 21 -11.97 28.78 -6.64
CA PRO A 21 -12.39 30.17 -6.89
C PRO A 21 -13.40 30.71 -5.89
N ASP A 22 -14.22 29.83 -5.30
CA ASP A 22 -15.25 30.22 -4.33
C ASP A 22 -14.64 30.69 -2.99
N GLY A 23 -13.35 30.46 -2.75
CA GLY A 23 -12.63 30.87 -1.54
C GLY A 23 -13.03 30.13 -0.26
N ASP A 24 -14.11 29.35 -0.30
CA ASP A 24 -14.60 28.55 0.81
C ASP A 24 -13.76 27.28 0.96
N LEU A 25 -12.85 27.32 1.94
CA LEU A 25 -12.06 26.19 2.42
C LEU A 25 -12.69 25.68 3.72
N GLY A 26 -13.73 24.86 3.60
CA GLY A 26 -14.28 24.13 4.75
C GLY A 26 -13.30 23.08 5.29
N ASP A 27 -13.71 22.35 6.32
CA ASP A 27 -12.89 21.33 7.00
C ASP A 27 -12.34 20.24 6.08
N PHE A 28 -13.02 19.99 4.95
CA PHE A 28 -12.58 19.05 3.93
C PHE A 28 -12.89 19.61 2.54
N THR A 29 -11.86 20.05 1.84
CA THR A 29 -11.98 20.60 0.47
C THR A 29 -11.20 19.73 -0.50
N THR A 30 -11.83 19.35 -1.61
CA THR A 30 -11.17 18.57 -2.66
C THR A 30 -10.98 19.35 -3.94
N VAL A 31 -9.88 19.11 -4.65
CA VAL A 31 -9.64 19.62 -6.00
C VAL A 31 -9.30 18.49 -6.96
N SER A 32 -9.60 18.68 -8.25
CA SER A 32 -9.26 17.68 -9.27
C SER A 32 -7.76 17.67 -9.58
N PHE A 33 -7.26 16.53 -10.06
CA PHE A 33 -5.91 16.40 -10.60
C PHE A 33 -5.60 17.48 -11.64
N ASP A 34 -6.51 17.70 -12.59
CA ASP A 34 -6.30 18.65 -13.68
C ASP A 34 -6.23 20.09 -13.18
N THR A 35 -7.05 20.43 -12.18
CA THR A 35 -7.02 21.74 -11.50
C THR A 35 -5.68 21.94 -10.80
N LEU A 36 -5.28 21.01 -9.93
CA LEU A 36 -4.03 21.17 -9.18
C LEU A 36 -2.81 21.15 -10.11
N ARG A 37 -2.80 20.28 -11.13
CA ARG A 37 -1.73 20.20 -12.13
C ARG A 37 -1.58 21.50 -12.90
N SER A 38 -2.67 22.03 -13.47
CA SER A 38 -2.63 23.26 -14.26
C SER A 38 -2.20 24.45 -13.42
N THR A 39 -2.69 24.56 -12.17
CA THR A 39 -2.26 25.61 -11.24
C THR A 39 -0.79 25.46 -10.89
N LEU A 40 -0.30 24.27 -10.51
CA LEU A 40 1.13 24.05 -10.19
C LEU A 40 2.03 24.41 -11.37
N LEU A 41 1.66 24.04 -12.60
CA LEU A 41 2.40 24.37 -13.82
C LEU A 41 2.37 25.87 -14.17
N SER A 42 1.49 26.66 -13.55
CA SER A 42 1.52 28.12 -13.67
C SER A 42 2.52 28.80 -12.74
N TYR A 43 2.95 28.10 -11.67
CA TYR A 43 3.96 28.58 -10.70
C TYR A 43 5.34 27.95 -10.90
N LEU A 44 5.38 26.73 -11.45
CA LEU A 44 6.58 25.95 -11.65
C LEU A 44 6.79 25.69 -13.14
N SER A 45 7.99 25.96 -13.64
CA SER A 45 8.36 25.53 -14.98
C SER A 45 8.35 24.01 -15.07
N LYS A 46 8.12 23.47 -16.28
CA LYS A 46 8.16 22.02 -16.55
C LYS A 46 9.52 21.38 -16.25
N GLU A 47 10.58 22.18 -16.16
CA GLU A 47 11.93 21.75 -15.79
C GLU A 47 12.10 21.64 -14.26
N CYS A 48 11.32 22.40 -13.48
CA CYS A 48 11.39 22.41 -12.03
C CYS A 48 10.56 21.27 -11.39
N LEU A 49 9.39 20.98 -11.97
CA LEU A 49 8.50 19.90 -11.54
C LEU A 49 8.03 19.06 -12.72
N LEU A 50 8.50 17.82 -12.78
CA LEU A 50 8.19 16.86 -13.84
C LEU A 50 6.77 16.29 -13.67
N ASN A 51 6.13 15.89 -14.78
CA ASN A 51 4.76 15.36 -14.75
C ASN A 51 4.58 14.19 -13.78
N HIS A 52 5.57 13.30 -13.67
CA HIS A 52 5.50 12.17 -12.74
C HIS A 52 5.60 12.62 -11.28
N GLU A 53 6.34 13.70 -10.98
CA GLU A 53 6.38 14.29 -9.63
C GLU A 53 5.00 14.87 -9.26
N ILE A 54 4.30 15.51 -10.21
CA ILE A 54 2.93 16.01 -10.00
C ILE A 54 1.97 14.86 -9.71
N VAL A 55 2.05 13.76 -10.47
CA VAL A 55 1.24 12.56 -10.23
C VAL A 55 1.51 12.01 -8.83
N THR A 56 2.77 11.90 -8.43
CA THR A 56 3.15 11.45 -7.08
C THR A 56 2.56 12.34 -5.99
N VAL A 57 2.61 13.66 -6.16
CA VAL A 57 1.99 14.61 -5.22
C VAL A 57 0.48 14.40 -5.13
N CYS A 58 -0.22 14.31 -6.25
CA CYS A 58 -1.68 14.15 -6.25
C CYS A 58 -2.12 12.81 -5.65
N ARG A 59 -1.32 11.75 -5.82
CA ARG A 59 -1.57 10.45 -5.17
C ARG A 59 -1.34 10.50 -3.68
N TYR A 60 -0.26 11.17 -3.25
CA TYR A 60 0.08 11.30 -1.83
C TYR A 60 -1.04 12.00 -1.06
N PHE A 61 -1.57 13.09 -1.61
CA PHE A 61 -2.67 13.85 -1.01
C PHE A 61 -4.04 13.41 -1.51
N SER A 62 -4.23 12.16 -1.92
CA SER A 62 -5.50 11.81 -2.56
C SER A 62 -6.67 11.81 -1.58
N ALA A 63 -7.75 12.48 -1.96
CA ALA A 63 -9.05 12.44 -1.28
C ALA A 63 -9.87 11.19 -1.64
N GLU A 64 -9.37 10.35 -2.55
CA GLU A 64 -10.03 9.10 -2.91
C GLU A 64 -9.97 8.16 -1.69
N GLN A 65 -11.03 8.10 -0.89
CA GLN A 65 -11.16 7.04 0.10
C GLN A 65 -11.33 5.72 -0.65
N ALA A 66 -10.30 4.90 -0.60
CA ALA A 66 -10.51 3.49 -0.80
C ALA A 66 -10.45 2.87 0.58
N MET A 67 -11.54 2.20 0.99
CA MET A 67 -11.41 1.14 1.99
C MET A 67 -10.23 0.29 1.56
N PRO A 68 -9.26 -0.04 2.42
CA PRO A 68 -8.22 -0.98 2.03
C PRO A 68 -8.96 -2.23 1.56
N PRO A 69 -8.86 -2.63 0.28
CA PRO A 69 -9.43 -3.89 -0.13
C PRO A 69 -8.70 -4.93 0.71
N SER A 70 -9.42 -5.54 1.65
CA SER A 70 -8.92 -6.68 2.41
C SER A 70 -8.32 -7.63 1.38
N CYS A 71 -7.03 -7.92 1.49
CA CYS A 71 -6.40 -8.74 0.47
C CYS A 71 -7.13 -10.09 0.44
N ASP A 72 -7.71 -10.43 -0.71
CA ASP A 72 -8.55 -11.61 -0.82
C ASP A 72 -7.68 -12.86 -0.62
N ARG A 73 -7.99 -13.64 0.41
CA ARG A 73 -7.22 -14.83 0.80
C ARG A 73 -7.05 -15.81 -0.36
N ASN A 74 -8.10 -16.00 -1.16
CA ASN A 74 -8.06 -16.94 -2.28
C ASN A 74 -7.18 -16.43 -3.42
N ARG A 75 -7.17 -15.12 -3.69
CA ARG A 75 -6.24 -14.50 -4.64
C ARG A 75 -4.79 -14.63 -4.19
N VAL A 76 -4.48 -14.37 -2.91
CA VAL A 76 -3.12 -14.57 -2.36
C VAL A 76 -2.72 -16.03 -2.44
N ARG A 77 -3.63 -16.95 -2.09
CA ARG A 77 -3.39 -18.40 -2.20
C ARG A 77 -3.12 -18.81 -3.65
N ALA A 78 -3.86 -18.28 -4.61
CA ALA A 78 -3.67 -18.60 -6.03
C ALA A 78 -2.31 -18.10 -6.53
N ALA A 79 -1.87 -16.91 -6.10
CA ALA A 79 -0.53 -16.39 -6.40
C ALA A 79 0.56 -17.26 -5.80
N ALA A 80 0.42 -17.68 -4.54
CA ALA A 80 1.34 -18.60 -3.91
C ALA A 80 1.40 -19.96 -4.63
N GLN A 81 0.25 -20.52 -5.01
CA GLN A 81 0.19 -21.77 -5.77
C GLN A 81 0.84 -21.65 -7.15
N LEU A 82 0.66 -20.52 -7.85
CA LEU A 82 1.32 -20.24 -9.12
C LEU A 82 2.85 -20.24 -8.98
N GLU A 83 3.40 -19.55 -7.99
CA GLU A 83 4.85 -19.48 -7.76
C GLU A 83 5.44 -20.84 -7.36
N LEU A 84 4.73 -21.61 -6.53
CA LEU A 84 5.13 -22.97 -6.18
C LEU A 84 5.12 -23.92 -7.39
N LYS A 85 4.07 -23.85 -8.24
CA LYS A 85 3.99 -24.62 -9.50
C LYS A 85 5.14 -24.25 -10.44
N ARG A 86 5.43 -22.95 -10.59
CA ARG A 86 6.53 -22.44 -11.44
C ARG A 86 7.91 -22.93 -11.00
N ALA A 87 8.15 -22.94 -9.69
CA ALA A 87 9.40 -23.42 -9.13
C ALA A 87 9.46 -24.96 -9.00
N LEU A 88 8.41 -25.68 -9.37
CA LEU A 88 8.26 -27.12 -9.17
C LEU A 88 8.51 -27.54 -7.70
N TRP A 89 8.10 -26.68 -6.76
CA TRP A 89 8.36 -26.90 -5.35
C TRP A 89 7.51 -28.05 -4.80
N ASN A 90 8.17 -29.02 -4.17
CA ASN A 90 7.55 -30.25 -3.64
C ASN A 90 7.88 -30.49 -2.15
N GLY A 91 8.31 -29.46 -1.43
CA GLY A 91 8.80 -29.55 -0.05
C GLY A 91 7.72 -29.59 1.05
N VAL A 92 6.53 -30.12 0.77
CA VAL A 92 5.42 -30.14 1.77
C VAL A 92 5.81 -30.95 3.02
N GLU A 93 6.53 -32.06 2.84
CA GLU A 93 7.05 -32.86 3.97
C GLU A 93 8.07 -32.06 4.78
N GLN A 94 9.00 -31.38 4.10
CA GLN A 94 9.99 -30.50 4.75
C GLN A 94 9.33 -29.36 5.53
N LEU A 95 8.19 -28.84 5.05
CA LEU A 95 7.41 -27.83 5.75
C LEU A 95 6.86 -28.36 7.08
N ASN A 96 6.26 -29.55 7.06
CA ASN A 96 5.74 -30.20 8.27
C ASN A 96 6.86 -30.54 9.26
N ASP A 97 7.97 -31.10 8.77
CA ASP A 97 9.11 -31.48 9.60
C ASP A 97 9.74 -30.25 10.26
N HIS A 98 9.97 -29.18 9.49
CA HIS A 98 10.51 -27.94 10.03
C HIS A 98 9.59 -27.33 11.08
N LEU A 99 8.27 -27.35 10.84
CA LEU A 99 7.29 -26.84 11.78
C LEU A 99 7.28 -27.63 13.09
N SER A 100 7.39 -28.96 13.02
CA SER A 100 7.48 -29.84 14.18
C SER A 100 8.72 -29.55 15.04
N HIS A 101 9.83 -29.17 14.39
CA HIS A 101 11.07 -28.82 15.07
C HIS A 101 10.98 -27.48 15.82
N ILE A 102 10.37 -26.46 15.19
CA ILE A 102 10.25 -25.12 15.81
C ILE A 102 9.05 -24.97 16.75
N ASN A 103 8.10 -25.92 16.69
CA ASN A 103 6.93 -26.00 17.56
C ASN A 103 6.80 -27.42 18.17
N PRO A 104 7.79 -27.85 18.98
CA PRO A 104 7.84 -29.22 19.51
C PRO A 104 6.70 -29.53 20.49
N ALA A 105 6.10 -28.49 21.08
CA ALA A 105 4.95 -28.60 21.96
C ALA A 105 3.61 -28.69 21.19
N CYS A 106 3.64 -28.73 19.86
CA CYS A 106 2.47 -28.77 18.99
C CYS A 106 1.40 -27.73 19.37
N ARG A 107 1.85 -26.51 19.69
CA ARG A 107 0.94 -25.42 20.02
C ARG A 107 0.06 -25.09 18.80
N PRO A 108 -1.23 -24.79 18.99
CA PRO A 108 -2.12 -24.46 17.89
C PRO A 108 -1.77 -23.14 17.20
N TYR A 109 -1.03 -22.25 17.88
CA TYR A 109 -0.59 -20.96 17.37
C TYR A 109 0.92 -20.80 17.49
N ILE A 110 1.51 -20.09 16.53
CA ILE A 110 2.93 -19.75 16.46
C ILE A 110 3.12 -18.28 16.11
N SER A 111 4.28 -17.72 16.47
CA SER A 111 4.59 -16.34 16.16
C SER A 111 4.79 -16.12 14.66
N GLU A 112 4.61 -14.88 14.21
CA GLU A 112 4.94 -14.49 12.84
C GLU A 112 6.43 -14.72 12.51
N SER A 113 7.33 -14.51 13.48
CA SER A 113 8.77 -14.76 13.27
C SER A 113 9.08 -16.24 13.04
N GLN A 114 8.35 -17.15 13.69
CA GLN A 114 8.42 -18.59 13.46
C GLN A 114 7.92 -18.96 12.05
N VAL A 115 6.80 -18.37 11.60
CA VAL A 115 6.29 -18.57 10.23
C VAL A 115 7.31 -18.08 9.20
N ARG A 116 7.82 -16.85 9.33
CA ARG A 116 8.86 -16.30 8.44
C ARG A 116 10.13 -17.15 8.40
N SER A 117 10.51 -17.73 9.54
CA SER A 117 11.67 -18.61 9.63
C SER A 117 11.41 -19.94 8.93
N THR A 118 10.20 -20.49 9.07
CA THR A 118 9.75 -21.68 8.35
C THR A 118 9.76 -21.46 6.84
N LEU A 119 9.16 -20.36 6.37
CA LEU A 119 9.09 -20.07 4.93
C LEU A 119 10.49 -19.99 4.30
N ARG A 120 11.44 -19.37 5.01
CA ARG A 120 12.85 -19.28 4.60
C ARG A 120 13.57 -20.63 4.71
N GLY A 121 13.40 -21.35 5.81
CA GLY A 121 14.03 -22.64 6.07
C GLY A 121 13.64 -23.70 5.04
N CYS A 122 12.38 -23.69 4.61
CA CYS A 122 11.84 -24.59 3.58
C CYS A 122 12.04 -24.07 2.14
N ARG A 123 12.79 -22.97 1.97
CA ARG A 123 13.15 -22.37 0.67
C ARG A 123 11.96 -22.18 -0.26
N LEU A 124 10.85 -21.65 0.27
CA LEU A 124 9.69 -21.35 -0.56
C LEU A 124 10.06 -20.26 -1.60
N PRO A 125 9.63 -20.40 -2.86
CA PRO A 125 9.98 -19.53 -3.98
C PRO A 125 9.15 -18.23 -3.97
N PHE A 126 9.09 -17.55 -2.82
CA PHE A 126 8.26 -16.36 -2.66
C PHE A 126 9.11 -15.10 -2.59
N SER A 127 8.64 -14.04 -3.26
CA SER A 127 9.18 -12.71 -3.03
C SER A 127 8.82 -12.22 -1.63
N LEU A 128 9.53 -11.20 -1.14
CA LEU A 128 9.24 -10.60 0.17
C LEU A 128 7.79 -10.10 0.22
N GLU A 129 7.33 -9.47 -0.87
CA GLU A 129 5.98 -8.95 -1.01
C GLU A 129 4.92 -10.04 -0.87
N LEU A 130 5.11 -11.19 -1.51
CA LEU A 130 4.18 -12.31 -1.40
C LEU A 130 4.16 -12.88 0.01
N VAL A 131 5.30 -12.91 0.71
CA VAL A 131 5.36 -13.34 2.11
C VAL A 131 4.53 -12.40 2.99
N GLU A 132 4.66 -11.09 2.84
CA GLU A 132 3.82 -10.12 3.57
C GLU A 132 2.33 -10.35 3.29
N ASP A 133 1.98 -10.49 2.01
CA ASP A 133 0.61 -10.67 1.56
C ASP A 133 0.00 -11.98 2.12
N ILE A 134 0.79 -13.06 2.22
CA ILE A 134 0.40 -14.32 2.88
C ILE A 134 0.16 -14.09 4.38
N LEU A 135 1.10 -13.44 5.08
CA LEU A 135 1.01 -13.21 6.52
C LEU A 135 -0.20 -12.33 6.91
N MET A 136 -0.66 -11.47 6.00
CA MET A 136 -1.87 -10.67 6.19
C MET A 136 -3.17 -11.47 6.15
N VAL A 137 -3.21 -12.57 5.38
CA VAL A 137 -4.45 -13.34 5.17
C VAL A 137 -4.55 -14.60 6.03
N LEU A 138 -3.48 -14.99 6.72
CA LEU A 138 -3.48 -16.12 7.65
C LEU A 138 -4.31 -15.81 8.90
N GLN A 139 -5.01 -16.83 9.40
CA GLN A 139 -5.84 -16.71 10.60
C GLN A 139 -4.98 -16.48 11.84
N ARG A 140 -5.42 -15.55 12.69
CA ARG A 140 -4.70 -15.17 13.91
C ARG A 140 -5.60 -15.22 15.13
N ASN A 141 -5.01 -15.51 16.29
CA ASN A 141 -5.69 -15.40 17.58
C ASN A 141 -5.70 -13.94 18.11
N GLY A 142 -6.30 -13.74 19.29
CA GLY A 142 -6.33 -12.42 19.94
C GLY A 142 -4.96 -11.87 20.39
N GLN A 143 -3.89 -12.68 20.33
CA GLN A 143 -2.51 -12.28 20.60
C GLN A 143 -1.71 -12.04 19.32
N ASN A 144 -2.37 -12.00 18.16
CA ASN A 144 -1.77 -11.81 16.84
C ASN A 144 -0.82 -12.96 16.39
N GLU A 145 -0.93 -14.13 17.02
CA GLU A 145 -0.22 -15.35 16.63
C GLU A 145 -0.99 -16.10 15.55
N ILE A 146 -0.28 -16.79 14.66
CA ILE A 146 -0.81 -17.44 13.47
C ILE A 146 -1.23 -18.87 13.79
N GLU A 147 -2.43 -19.27 13.35
CA GLU A 147 -2.92 -20.63 13.51
C GLU A 147 -2.13 -21.62 12.63
N VAL A 148 -1.52 -22.62 13.26
CA VAL A 148 -0.68 -23.63 12.60
C VAL A 148 -1.47 -24.42 11.55
N ARG A 149 -2.71 -24.79 11.86
CA ARG A 149 -3.56 -25.55 10.95
C ARG A 149 -3.89 -24.74 9.70
N ASP A 150 -4.21 -23.45 9.87
CA ASP A 150 -4.51 -22.54 8.77
C ASP A 150 -3.29 -22.33 7.86
N PHE A 151 -2.10 -22.17 8.46
CA PHE A 151 -0.83 -22.07 7.75
C PHE A 151 -0.55 -23.31 6.89
N LEU A 152 -0.65 -24.52 7.47
CA LEU A 152 -0.41 -25.76 6.73
C LEU A 152 -1.45 -25.99 5.63
N ALA A 153 -2.72 -25.70 5.92
CA ALA A 153 -3.80 -25.80 4.92
C ALA A 153 -3.59 -24.85 3.75
N PHE A 154 -3.05 -23.65 3.99
CA PHE A 154 -2.77 -22.66 2.95
C PHE A 154 -1.83 -23.19 1.85
N PHE A 155 -0.85 -24.02 2.22
CA PHE A 155 0.13 -24.61 1.28
C PHE A 155 -0.24 -26.01 0.79
N ASN A 156 -1.35 -26.59 1.25
CA ASN A 156 -1.79 -27.91 0.82
C ASN A 156 -2.49 -27.84 -0.55
N MET A 157 -1.73 -28.09 -1.61
CA MET A 157 -2.23 -28.10 -2.99
C MET A 157 -3.17 -29.25 -3.35
N ARG A 158 -3.32 -30.26 -2.49
CA ARG A 158 -4.16 -31.44 -2.78
C ARG A 158 -5.60 -31.27 -2.35
N SER A 159 -5.83 -30.53 -1.27
CA SER A 159 -7.17 -30.39 -0.66
C SER A 159 -7.86 -29.06 -0.99
N ASP A 160 -7.10 -27.98 -1.17
CA ASP A 160 -7.62 -26.61 -1.27
C ASP A 160 -7.13 -25.92 -2.56
N GLN A 161 -7.47 -26.51 -3.71
CA GLN A 161 -7.16 -25.88 -5.00
C GLN A 161 -8.04 -24.65 -5.20
N VAL A 162 -7.39 -23.52 -5.45
CA VAL A 162 -8.04 -22.32 -5.95
C VAL A 162 -7.86 -22.26 -7.46
N PRO A 163 -8.76 -21.59 -8.21
CA PRO A 163 -8.61 -21.44 -9.65
C PRO A 163 -7.25 -20.85 -10.00
N ASP A 164 -6.65 -21.35 -11.08
CA ASP A 164 -5.42 -20.79 -11.60
C ASP A 164 -5.62 -19.32 -12.01
N ILE A 165 -4.61 -18.50 -11.74
CA ILE A 165 -4.58 -17.09 -12.10
C ILE A 165 -3.50 -16.84 -13.15
N ALA A 166 -3.71 -15.81 -13.96
CA ALA A 166 -2.67 -15.30 -14.85
C ALA A 166 -1.50 -14.74 -14.02
N PRO A 167 -0.26 -14.80 -14.55
CA PRO A 167 0.87 -14.11 -13.96
C PRO A 167 0.54 -12.64 -13.73
N LEU A 168 0.85 -12.14 -12.53
CA LEU A 168 0.55 -10.79 -12.11
C LEU A 168 1.75 -10.17 -11.42
N ASN A 169 1.82 -8.84 -11.40
CA ASN A 169 2.86 -8.12 -10.68
C ASN A 169 2.49 -8.05 -9.20
N ILE A 170 3.01 -9.00 -8.40
CA ILE A 170 2.65 -9.19 -6.99
C ILE A 170 2.78 -7.89 -6.17
N ALA A 171 3.82 -7.10 -6.45
CA ALA A 171 4.08 -5.86 -5.72
C ALA A 171 2.99 -4.78 -5.92
N PHE A 172 2.16 -4.88 -6.97
CA PHE A 172 1.22 -3.83 -7.36
C PHE A 172 -0.23 -4.32 -7.54
N GLU A 173 -0.42 -5.58 -7.95
CA GLU A 173 -1.71 -6.10 -8.43
C GLU A 173 -2.38 -7.09 -7.46
N LEU A 174 -1.59 -7.75 -6.59
CA LEU A 174 -2.09 -8.81 -5.72
C LEU A 174 -2.92 -8.23 -4.57
N CYS A 175 -2.23 -7.52 -3.69
CA CYS A 175 -2.82 -6.75 -2.62
C CYS A 175 -2.64 -5.25 -2.94
N PRO A 176 -3.67 -4.42 -2.78
CA PRO A 176 -3.56 -2.97 -2.93
C PRO A 176 -2.61 -2.39 -1.89
N LYS A 177 -1.42 -1.95 -2.32
CA LYS A 177 -0.45 -1.28 -1.46
C LYS A 177 -0.69 0.23 -1.55
N LEU A 178 -0.57 0.94 -0.43
CA LEU A 178 -0.93 2.36 -0.25
C LEU A 178 -0.54 3.34 -1.38
N PRO A 179 0.59 3.22 -2.11
CA PRO A 179 0.87 4.15 -3.22
C PRO A 179 0.07 3.90 -4.51
N PHE A 180 -0.63 2.78 -4.65
CA PHE A 180 -1.37 2.40 -5.88
C PHE A 180 -2.89 2.39 -5.71
N LEU A 181 -3.37 2.51 -4.47
CA LEU A 181 -4.79 2.52 -4.18
C LEU A 181 -5.45 3.81 -4.68
N HIS A 182 -4.70 4.91 -4.63
CA HIS A 182 -5.17 6.22 -5.02
C HIS A 182 -4.63 6.57 -6.41
N LYS A 183 -5.54 6.81 -7.36
CA LYS A 183 -5.19 7.30 -8.69
C LYS A 183 -4.79 8.78 -8.63
N GLY A 184 -5.14 9.47 -7.54
CA GLY A 184 -4.86 10.89 -7.35
C GLY A 184 -5.76 11.77 -8.20
N ARG A 185 -6.95 11.28 -8.58
CA ARG A 185 -7.90 12.04 -9.42
C ARG A 185 -8.55 13.19 -8.64
N LEU A 186 -8.81 12.93 -7.36
CA LEU A 186 -9.24 13.92 -6.38
C LEU A 186 -8.15 14.04 -5.31
N VAL A 187 -7.81 15.28 -5.00
CA VAL A 187 -6.79 15.65 -4.02
C VAL A 187 -7.49 16.30 -2.84
N ASP A 188 -7.17 15.85 -1.63
CA ASP A 188 -7.49 16.50 -0.38
C ASP A 188 -6.67 17.80 -0.32
N PHE A 189 -7.34 18.89 -0.68
CA PHE A 189 -6.72 20.19 -0.82
C PHE A 189 -6.45 20.80 0.54
N THR A 190 -7.31 20.57 1.53
CA THR A 190 -7.09 21.02 2.91
C THR A 190 -5.80 20.40 3.44
N TRP A 191 -5.63 19.08 3.33
CA TRP A 191 -4.41 18.40 3.76
C TRP A 191 -3.18 18.88 2.99
N PHE A 192 -3.30 19.09 1.68
CA PHE A 192 -2.21 19.65 0.87
C PHE A 192 -1.77 21.04 1.35
N LEU A 193 -2.72 21.94 1.62
CA LEU A 193 -2.43 23.31 2.09
C LEU A 193 -1.81 23.30 3.49
N ASP A 194 -2.34 22.48 4.39
CA ASP A 194 -1.80 22.29 5.74
C ASP A 194 -0.35 21.79 5.69
N TYR A 195 -0.06 20.85 4.79
CA TYR A 195 1.30 20.34 4.58
C TYR A 195 2.25 21.44 4.09
N LEU A 196 1.79 22.39 3.27
CA LEU A 196 2.62 23.52 2.85
C LEU A 196 2.89 24.49 4.02
N GLY A 197 1.97 24.61 4.98
CA GLY A 197 2.13 25.42 6.19
C GLY A 197 2.29 26.92 5.93
N LEU A 198 1.83 27.41 4.78
CA LEU A 198 1.97 28.81 4.36
C LEU A 198 0.92 29.73 5.00
N GLU A 199 -0.27 29.21 5.30
CA GLU A 199 -1.34 29.96 5.98
C GLU A 199 -0.92 30.36 7.40
N GLU A 200 -0.34 29.43 8.16
CA GLU A 200 0.15 29.69 9.51
C GLU A 200 1.36 30.66 9.52
N GLU A 201 2.22 30.60 8.51
CA GLU A 201 3.31 31.56 8.32
C GLU A 201 2.76 32.98 8.07
N LEU A 202 1.73 33.12 7.22
CA LEU A 202 1.07 34.39 6.93
C LEU A 202 0.34 34.97 8.14
N LYS A 203 -0.33 34.14 8.95
CA LYS A 203 -0.99 34.58 10.19
C LYS A 203 0.03 35.17 11.17
N ARG A 204 1.16 34.48 11.40
CA ARG A 204 2.23 34.95 12.28
C ARG A 204 2.89 36.25 11.81
N ALA A 205 3.05 36.43 10.51
CA ALA A 205 3.64 37.65 9.94
C ALA A 205 2.73 38.89 10.05
N ASN A 206 1.41 38.68 10.18
CA ASN A 206 0.40 39.74 10.30
C ASN A 206 -0.13 39.90 11.75
N SER A 207 0.43 39.15 12.71
CA SER A 207 0.14 39.25 14.15
C SER A 207 1.15 40.16 14.82
#